data_AF-A0A5D0VTI4-F1
#
_entry.id   AF-A0A5D0VTI4-F1
#
_cell.length_a   1.000
_cell.length_b   1.000
_cell.length_c   1.000
_cell.angle_alpha   90.00
_cell.angle_beta   90.00
_cell.angle_gamma   90.00
#
_symmetry.space_group_name_H-M   'P 1'
#
loop_
_entity.id
_entity.type
_entity.pdbx_description
1 polymer ?
#
loop_
_entity_poly.entity_id
_entity_poly.type
_entity_poly.pdbx_seq_one_letter_code
_entity_poly.pdbx_strand_id
1 'polypeptide(L)'
;MQKRLIASAIAATTFSGALLAQETRSASELAAQMDSMPTVYGNIQYVLKHTNVDGAGSELEHADNGSTLGVKHDHDIAPGITGFFKLELEGINADDKSESSGIDALDEAYIGIKGDNIGQIWVGSDDSIYEVAVDEVAQFHEVGSDIGFNYETGEGDLVQYMSPSLGGLTVGAAVEVSGDAEGKKSYPWQLAAMYQMDAIELAFAVDSNDGSKDLDPDTAGVQFNNENSYGLRASYNLDNLRLTASYETRKDVADVVGMMGIYTMGANQFALSYQLRDEDSASGDQNDTVILQALHNVSDHMYVYFEGYLSGSDAADEYTLEGASGDEQSIAAVGAVYYF
;
A
#
# COMPACT_ATOMS: atom_id res chain seq x y z
N MET A 1 -8.62 -21.34 50.88
CA MET A 1 -9.13 -21.85 49.58
C MET A 1 -8.58 -20.92 48.51
N GLN A 2 -7.40 -21.24 47.99
CA GLN A 2 -7.16 -21.92 46.72
C GLN A 2 -7.37 -21.05 45.48
N LYS A 3 -6.23 -20.84 44.79
CA LYS A 3 -5.94 -20.16 43.53
C LYS A 3 -6.84 -20.64 42.38
N ARG A 4 -7.04 -19.79 41.37
CA ARG A 4 -6.81 -20.16 39.95
C ARG A 4 -6.26 -18.95 39.17
N LEU A 5 -4.98 -19.06 38.82
CA LEU A 5 -4.37 -18.42 37.67
C LEU A 5 -5.07 -18.98 36.42
N ILE A 6 -5.47 -18.11 35.50
CA ILE A 6 -5.62 -18.51 34.10
C ILE A 6 -4.37 -17.99 33.42
N ALA A 7 -3.40 -18.90 33.29
CA ALA A 7 -2.30 -18.76 32.36
C ALA A 7 -2.90 -18.86 30.96
N SER A 8 -2.85 -17.76 30.21
CA SER A 8 -3.13 -17.78 28.77
C SER A 8 -2.06 -18.65 28.12
N ALA A 9 -2.51 -19.70 27.44
CA ALA A 9 -1.68 -20.73 26.87
C ALA A 9 -0.79 -20.15 25.77
N ILE A 10 0.50 -20.44 25.86
CA ILE A 10 1.45 -20.31 24.74
C ILE A 10 0.99 -21.32 23.68
N ALA A 11 0.38 -20.83 22.62
CA ALA A 11 0.16 -21.57 21.38
C ALA A 11 1.18 -21.09 20.34
N ALA A 12 2.42 -21.53 20.52
CA ALA A 12 3.44 -21.54 19.48
C ALA A 12 4.15 -22.90 19.57
N THR A 13 3.38 -23.96 19.33
CA THR A 13 3.88 -25.32 19.18
C THR A 13 3.50 -25.82 17.81
N THR A 14 4.33 -25.51 16.81
CA THR A 14 4.73 -26.41 15.72
C THR A 14 5.63 -25.67 14.76
N PHE A 15 6.95 -25.75 14.95
CA PHE A 15 7.89 -26.13 13.89
C PHE A 15 9.11 -26.77 14.58
N SER A 16 9.37 -28.03 14.20
CA SER A 16 10.60 -28.79 14.46
C SER A 16 10.91 -29.26 15.90
N GLY A 17 10.36 -30.42 16.28
CA GLY A 17 11.17 -31.54 16.79
C GLY A 17 11.81 -31.50 18.19
N ALA A 18 11.57 -30.50 19.04
CA ALA A 18 12.14 -30.47 20.40
C ALA A 18 11.14 -30.06 21.48
N LEU A 19 9.98 -30.73 21.55
CA LEU A 19 9.15 -30.73 22.74
C LEU A 19 9.62 -31.85 23.65
N LEU A 20 10.17 -31.49 24.81
CA LEU A 20 9.95 -32.07 26.15
C LEU A 20 11.17 -31.78 27.06
N ALA A 21 11.31 -30.53 27.51
CA ALA A 21 11.98 -30.22 28.77
C ALA A 21 11.47 -28.89 29.30
N GLN A 22 10.64 -28.95 30.32
CA GLN A 22 10.21 -27.81 31.12
C GLN A 22 11.39 -27.38 32.01
N GLU A 23 12.38 -26.69 31.44
CA GLU A 23 13.44 -26.02 32.20
C GLU A 23 13.08 -24.55 32.42
N THR A 24 13.53 -24.03 33.57
CA THR A 24 13.33 -22.64 33.98
C THR A 24 14.26 -21.77 33.13
N ARG A 25 13.83 -21.34 31.94
CA ARG A 25 14.61 -20.44 31.07
C ARG A 25 14.95 -19.16 31.83
N SER A 26 16.19 -18.70 31.70
CA SER A 26 16.62 -17.38 32.16
C SER A 26 15.87 -16.27 31.40
N ALA A 27 15.82 -15.06 31.97
CA ALA A 27 15.20 -13.92 31.30
C ALA A 27 15.84 -13.61 29.93
N SER A 28 17.15 -13.84 29.79
CA SER A 28 17.87 -13.70 28.53
C SER A 28 17.52 -14.77 27.50
N GLU A 29 17.32 -16.02 27.92
CA GLU A 29 16.89 -17.09 27.01
C GLU A 29 15.43 -16.92 26.59
N LEU A 30 14.60 -16.38 27.49
CA LEU A 30 13.22 -16.03 27.15
C LEU A 30 13.16 -14.84 26.19
N ALA A 31 13.97 -13.80 26.41
CA ALA A 31 14.06 -12.65 25.51
C ALA A 31 14.56 -13.07 24.13
N ALA A 32 15.66 -13.82 24.04
CA ALA A 32 16.17 -14.34 22.77
C ALA A 32 15.15 -15.25 22.07
N GLN A 33 14.35 -16.01 22.82
CA GLN A 33 13.28 -16.80 22.23
C GLN A 33 12.13 -15.91 21.70
N MET A 34 11.74 -14.88 22.44
CA MET A 34 10.72 -13.93 21.99
C MET A 34 11.18 -13.17 20.74
N ASP A 35 12.44 -12.73 20.70
CA ASP A 35 13.04 -12.09 19.53
C ASP A 35 13.09 -13.04 18.32
N SER A 36 13.11 -14.36 18.55
CA SER A 36 13.07 -15.37 17.48
C SER A 36 11.65 -15.77 17.04
N MET A 37 10.60 -15.26 17.68
CA MET A 37 9.22 -15.58 17.33
C MET A 37 8.72 -14.68 16.18
N PRO A 38 7.81 -15.19 15.33
CA PRO A 38 7.06 -14.33 14.43
C PRO A 38 6.31 -13.23 15.19
N THR A 39 6.28 -12.05 14.60
CA THR A 39 5.52 -10.89 15.09
C THR A 39 4.15 -10.88 14.43
N VAL A 40 3.10 -10.89 15.23
CA VAL A 40 1.74 -10.57 14.76
C VAL A 40 1.61 -9.06 14.74
N TYR A 41 1.06 -8.51 13.67
CA TYR A 41 0.82 -7.08 13.51
C TYR A 41 -0.49 -6.86 12.75
N GLY A 42 -0.93 -5.62 12.64
CA GLY A 42 -2.07 -5.25 11.80
C GLY A 42 -2.71 -3.97 12.29
N ASN A 43 -3.92 -3.71 11.80
CA ASN A 43 -4.66 -2.52 12.17
C ASN A 43 -6.18 -2.78 12.19
N ILE A 44 -6.89 -1.92 12.92
CA ILE A 44 -8.34 -1.71 12.76
C ILE A 44 -8.53 -0.24 12.42
N GLN A 45 -9.19 0.03 11.31
CA GLN A 45 -9.42 1.38 10.82
C GLN A 45 -10.87 1.63 10.44
N TYR A 46 -11.40 2.73 10.96
CA TYR A 46 -12.78 3.15 10.69
C TYR A 46 -12.80 4.56 10.12
N VAL A 47 -13.76 4.78 9.23
CA VAL A 47 -14.07 6.09 8.68
C VAL A 47 -15.57 6.36 8.77
N LEU A 48 -15.91 7.60 9.13
CA LEU A 48 -17.23 8.18 8.87
C LEU A 48 -17.06 9.17 7.72
N LYS A 49 -17.61 8.82 6.55
CA LYS A 49 -17.41 9.50 5.27
C LYS A 49 -18.73 10.08 4.77
N HIS A 50 -18.75 11.36 4.47
CA HIS A 50 -19.85 12.01 3.78
C HIS A 50 -19.43 12.37 2.36
N THR A 51 -20.05 11.75 1.36
CA THR A 51 -19.80 12.01 -0.06
C THR A 51 -20.97 12.80 -0.64
N ASN A 52 -20.68 13.82 -1.44
CA ASN A 52 -21.68 14.54 -2.22
C ASN A 52 -21.18 14.69 -3.65
N VAL A 53 -22.00 14.23 -4.59
CA VAL A 53 -21.76 14.33 -6.04
C VAL A 53 -22.81 15.27 -6.62
N ASP A 54 -22.39 16.30 -7.36
CA ASP A 54 -23.36 17.21 -7.98
C ASP A 54 -24.25 16.44 -8.97
N GLY A 55 -25.54 16.77 -9.00
CA GLY A 55 -26.52 16.03 -9.80
C GLY A 55 -26.90 14.62 -9.29
N ALA A 56 -26.11 13.99 -8.41
CA ALA A 56 -26.37 12.64 -7.89
C ALA A 56 -26.75 12.58 -6.39
N GLY A 57 -26.50 13.64 -5.62
CA GLY A 57 -26.95 13.76 -4.23
C GLY A 57 -25.82 13.54 -3.22
N SER A 58 -26.16 13.04 -2.03
CA SER A 58 -25.20 12.85 -0.93
C SER A 58 -25.48 11.60 -0.10
N GLU A 59 -24.42 10.96 0.37
CA GLU A 59 -24.45 9.78 1.24
C GLU A 59 -23.59 10.00 2.49
N LEU A 60 -23.99 9.35 3.59
CA LEU A 60 -23.18 9.24 4.81
C LEU A 60 -22.96 7.76 5.11
N GLU A 61 -21.70 7.37 5.17
CA GLU A 61 -21.24 6.01 5.35
C GLU A 61 -20.34 5.91 6.60
N HIS A 62 -20.51 4.84 7.37
CA HIS A 62 -19.52 4.38 8.35
C HIS A 62 -18.96 3.07 7.82
N ALA A 63 -17.66 3.02 7.56
CA ALA A 63 -17.02 1.90 6.89
C ALA A 63 -15.72 1.46 7.60
N ASP A 64 -15.36 0.19 7.42
CA ASP A 64 -14.00 -0.29 7.58
C ASP A 64 -13.16 0.30 6.44
N ASN A 65 -12.05 0.93 6.79
CA ASN A 65 -11.25 1.68 5.84
C ASN A 65 -10.03 0.89 5.33
N GLY A 66 -9.95 -0.43 5.58
CA GLY A 66 -8.81 -1.29 5.19
C GLY A 66 -8.13 -1.99 6.38
N SER A 67 -8.93 -2.55 7.30
CA SER A 67 -8.39 -3.28 8.45
C SER A 67 -7.62 -4.54 8.01
N THR A 68 -6.40 -4.72 8.53
CA THR A 68 -5.53 -5.87 8.21
C THR A 68 -5.13 -6.69 9.43
N LEU A 69 -4.76 -7.96 9.18
CA LEU A 69 -4.10 -8.84 10.15
C LEU A 69 -2.93 -9.55 9.49
N GLY A 70 -1.73 -9.36 10.05
CA GLY A 70 -0.51 -9.92 9.50
C GLY A 70 0.37 -10.66 10.49
N VAL A 71 1.29 -11.44 9.93
CA VAL A 71 2.39 -12.11 10.63
C VAL A 71 3.66 -11.95 9.80
N LYS A 72 4.72 -11.46 10.44
CA LYS A 72 6.06 -11.37 9.83
C LYS A 72 7.12 -12.01 10.68
N HIS A 73 8.18 -12.48 10.05
CA HIS A 73 9.32 -13.08 10.75
C HIS A 73 10.59 -12.94 9.93
N ASP A 74 11.71 -12.77 10.62
CA ASP A 74 13.04 -12.87 10.05
C ASP A 74 13.97 -13.64 11.00
N HIS A 75 14.99 -14.28 10.42
CA HIS A 75 16.02 -14.98 11.19
C HIS A 75 17.31 -15.11 10.39
N ASP A 76 18.44 -15.17 11.10
CA ASP A 76 19.74 -15.45 10.50
C ASP A 76 19.81 -16.89 9.98
N ILE A 77 20.04 -17.05 8.67
CA ILE A 77 20.34 -18.34 8.03
C ILE A 77 21.84 -18.64 8.11
N ALA A 78 22.66 -17.61 7.91
CA ALA A 78 24.12 -17.64 7.99
C ALA A 78 24.65 -16.22 8.31
N PRO A 79 25.93 -16.04 8.70
CA PRO A 79 26.47 -14.70 8.94
C PRO A 79 26.28 -13.76 7.75
N GLY A 80 25.54 -12.67 7.95
CA GLY A 80 25.22 -11.67 6.92
C GLY A 80 24.15 -12.12 5.91
N ILE A 81 23.36 -13.16 6.23
CA ILE A 81 22.24 -13.66 5.42
C ILE A 81 21.04 -13.93 6.33
N THR A 82 19.97 -13.18 6.13
CA THR A 82 18.70 -13.26 6.85
C THR A 82 17.62 -13.81 5.93
N GLY A 83 16.88 -14.82 6.39
CA GLY A 83 15.64 -15.27 5.75
C GLY A 83 14.45 -14.58 6.38
N PHE A 84 13.44 -14.25 5.60
CA PHE A 84 12.22 -13.60 6.09
C PHE A 84 10.96 -14.08 5.38
N PHE A 85 9.81 -13.84 6.01
CA PHE A 85 8.50 -13.91 5.38
C PHE A 85 7.58 -12.81 5.92
N LYS A 86 6.59 -12.44 5.12
CA LYS A 86 5.42 -11.65 5.52
C LYS A 86 4.16 -12.34 4.99
N LEU A 87 3.11 -12.30 5.79
CA LEU A 87 1.75 -12.66 5.41
C LEU A 87 0.85 -11.57 5.99
N GLU A 88 0.07 -10.92 5.15
CA GLU A 88 -0.92 -9.92 5.51
C GLU A 88 -2.25 -10.30 4.88
N LEU A 89 -3.30 -10.19 5.67
CA LEU A 89 -4.65 -10.59 5.31
C LEU A 89 -5.59 -9.43 5.51
N GLU A 90 -6.57 -9.31 4.62
CA GLU A 90 -7.53 -8.21 4.59
C GLU A 90 -8.97 -8.72 4.36
N GLY A 91 -9.90 -7.82 4.04
CA GLY A 91 -11.31 -8.14 3.87
C GLY A 91 -12.06 -8.38 5.19
N ILE A 92 -11.55 -7.84 6.30
CA ILE A 92 -12.11 -8.06 7.64
C ILE A 92 -13.55 -7.55 7.76
N ASN A 93 -13.87 -6.44 7.08
CA ASN A 93 -15.16 -5.73 7.17
C ASN A 93 -15.50 -5.44 8.65
N ALA A 94 -14.57 -4.76 9.32
CA ALA A 94 -14.57 -4.57 10.76
C ALA A 94 -15.75 -3.73 11.28
N ASP A 95 -16.45 -3.00 10.42
CA ASP A 95 -17.54 -2.09 10.75
C ASP A 95 -18.91 -2.77 10.70
N ASP A 96 -19.14 -3.68 9.75
CA ASP A 96 -20.40 -4.42 9.60
C ASP A 96 -20.21 -5.95 9.71
N LYS A 97 -20.55 -6.45 10.89
CA LYS A 97 -20.55 -7.89 11.20
C LYS A 97 -21.47 -8.72 10.29
N SER A 98 -22.55 -8.14 9.76
CA SER A 98 -23.50 -8.86 8.93
C SER A 98 -23.00 -9.11 7.52
N GLU A 99 -22.06 -8.29 7.05
CA GLU A 99 -21.40 -8.39 5.76
C GLU A 99 -20.05 -9.12 5.87
N SER A 100 -19.39 -9.06 7.03
CA SER A 100 -18.14 -9.76 7.29
C SER A 100 -18.25 -11.29 7.14
N SER A 101 -17.40 -11.84 6.26
CA SER A 101 -17.22 -13.29 6.10
C SER A 101 -16.01 -13.83 6.90
N GLY A 102 -15.34 -12.97 7.66
CA GLY A 102 -14.06 -13.22 8.31
C GLY A 102 -12.94 -12.52 7.57
N ILE A 103 -11.82 -13.23 7.36
CA ILE A 103 -10.75 -12.81 6.44
C ILE A 103 -10.99 -13.56 5.14
N ASP A 104 -11.18 -12.84 4.03
CA ASP A 104 -11.50 -13.42 2.72
C ASP A 104 -10.62 -12.93 1.56
N ALA A 105 -9.69 -12.01 1.81
CA ALA A 105 -8.71 -11.55 0.84
C ALA A 105 -7.27 -11.60 1.37
N LEU A 106 -6.33 -11.60 0.43
CA LEU A 106 -4.89 -11.59 0.67
C LEU A 106 -4.39 -10.22 0.24
N ASP A 107 -3.69 -9.54 1.15
CA ASP A 107 -2.99 -8.29 0.88
C ASP A 107 -1.59 -8.63 0.37
N GLU A 108 -0.72 -9.11 1.26
CA GLU A 108 0.64 -9.54 0.90
C GLU A 108 0.96 -10.96 1.40
N ALA A 109 1.72 -11.72 0.61
CA ALA A 109 2.34 -12.96 1.08
C ALA A 109 3.61 -13.29 0.31
N TYR A 110 4.76 -13.22 0.98
CA TYR A 110 6.04 -13.52 0.36
C TYR A 110 7.06 -14.13 1.32
N ILE A 111 8.06 -14.77 0.71
CA ILE A 111 9.27 -15.26 1.38
C ILE A 111 10.49 -14.71 0.67
N GLY A 112 11.56 -14.46 1.41
CA GLY A 112 12.77 -13.91 0.82
C GLY A 112 14.04 -14.11 1.63
N ILE A 113 15.13 -13.64 1.03
CA ILE A 113 16.46 -13.62 1.63
C ILE A 113 17.04 -12.22 1.44
N LYS A 114 17.64 -11.71 2.51
CA LYS A 114 18.40 -10.46 2.54
C LYS A 114 19.84 -10.76 2.90
N GLY A 115 20.78 -10.15 2.20
CA GLY A 115 22.19 -10.24 2.52
C GLY A 115 22.87 -8.88 2.50
N ASP A 116 23.78 -8.64 3.45
CA ASP A 116 24.37 -7.33 3.73
C ASP A 116 25.00 -6.65 2.51
N ASN A 117 25.53 -7.44 1.57
CA ASN A 117 26.25 -6.94 0.39
C ASN A 117 25.53 -7.19 -0.93
N ILE A 118 24.42 -7.93 -0.93
CA ILE A 118 23.72 -8.34 -2.15
C ILE A 118 22.30 -7.79 -2.24
N GLY A 119 21.76 -7.25 -1.14
CA GLY A 119 20.41 -6.67 -1.11
C GLY A 119 19.38 -7.72 -0.71
N GLN A 120 18.17 -7.57 -1.24
CA GLN A 120 17.02 -8.40 -0.92
C GLN A 120 16.44 -9.02 -2.18
N ILE A 121 16.10 -10.31 -2.12
CA ILE A 121 15.31 -11.01 -3.14
C ILE A 121 14.15 -11.72 -2.46
N TRP A 122 12.95 -11.60 -3.02
CA TRP A 122 11.76 -12.25 -2.49
C TRP A 122 10.81 -12.66 -3.61
N VAL A 123 9.91 -13.58 -3.27
CA VAL A 123 8.92 -14.14 -4.19
C VAL A 123 7.58 -14.26 -3.48
N GLY A 124 6.49 -13.94 -4.19
CA GLY A 124 5.15 -14.03 -3.66
C GLY A 124 4.22 -12.96 -4.23
N SER A 125 3.23 -12.57 -3.42
CA SER A 125 2.36 -11.42 -3.66
C SER A 125 2.79 -10.26 -2.77
N ASP A 126 2.99 -9.08 -3.35
CA ASP A 126 3.51 -7.88 -2.67
C ASP A 126 3.33 -6.65 -3.56
N ASP A 127 3.40 -5.46 -2.98
CA ASP A 127 3.40 -4.20 -3.72
C ASP A 127 4.45 -4.20 -4.82
N SER A 128 4.12 -3.52 -5.91
CA SER A 128 4.98 -3.50 -7.09
C SER A 128 6.18 -2.55 -6.89
N ILE A 129 7.30 -2.80 -7.57
CA ILE A 129 8.48 -1.93 -7.49
C ILE A 129 8.18 -0.53 -8.05
N TYR A 130 7.27 -0.46 -9.02
CA TYR A 130 6.82 0.82 -9.56
C TYR A 130 6.10 1.63 -8.49
N GLU A 131 5.12 1.02 -7.83
CA GLU A 131 4.31 1.62 -6.76
C GLU A 131 5.17 2.20 -5.65
N VAL A 132 6.02 1.35 -5.06
CA VAL A 132 6.93 1.72 -3.96
C VAL A 132 7.81 2.93 -4.32
N ALA A 133 8.11 3.12 -5.61
CA ALA A 133 8.97 4.19 -6.06
C ALA A 133 8.24 5.52 -6.26
N VAL A 134 7.02 5.54 -6.80
CA VAL A 134 6.42 6.78 -7.35
C VAL A 134 5.01 7.13 -6.86
N ASP A 135 4.22 6.18 -6.36
CA ASP A 135 2.77 6.34 -6.08
C ASP A 135 2.43 7.14 -4.81
N GLU A 136 3.46 7.62 -4.11
CA GLU A 136 3.33 8.20 -2.77
C GLU A 136 2.25 9.28 -2.63
N VAL A 137 2.02 10.11 -3.66
CA VAL A 137 1.00 11.17 -3.58
C VAL A 137 -0.42 10.61 -3.63
N ALA A 138 -0.67 9.60 -4.47
CA ALA A 138 -1.98 9.00 -4.64
C ALA A 138 -2.39 8.16 -3.42
N GLN A 139 -1.41 7.47 -2.80
CA GLN A 139 -1.62 6.55 -1.69
C GLN A 139 -1.41 7.18 -0.29
N PHE A 140 -1.29 8.50 -0.20
CA PHE A 140 -0.95 9.15 1.08
C PHE A 140 -2.11 9.26 2.07
N HIS A 141 -3.31 9.59 1.57
CA HIS A 141 -4.46 9.91 2.42
C HIS A 141 -5.22 8.65 2.78
N GLU A 142 -5.84 8.66 3.95
CA GLU A 142 -6.45 7.47 4.55
C GLU A 142 -7.67 7.00 3.75
N VAL A 143 -8.51 7.92 3.26
CA VAL A 143 -9.66 7.56 2.40
C VAL A 143 -9.21 7.24 0.96
N GLY A 144 -7.95 7.51 0.62
CA GLY A 144 -7.40 7.36 -0.73
C GLY A 144 -7.78 8.51 -1.66
N SER A 145 -6.94 8.77 -2.64
CA SER A 145 -7.26 9.70 -3.73
C SER A 145 -8.16 9.03 -4.77
N ASP A 146 -9.09 9.78 -5.33
CA ASP A 146 -9.84 9.37 -6.52
C ASP A 146 -9.02 9.49 -7.81
N ILE A 147 -7.81 10.06 -7.72
CA ILE A 147 -6.82 10.07 -8.80
C ILE A 147 -5.65 9.16 -8.42
N GLY A 148 -5.46 8.11 -9.21
CA GLY A 148 -4.28 7.27 -9.23
C GLY A 148 -3.75 7.09 -10.65
N PHE A 149 -2.57 6.52 -10.76
CA PHE A 149 -2.00 6.12 -12.04
C PHE A 149 -2.08 4.60 -12.20
N ASN A 150 -2.44 4.13 -13.40
CA ASN A 150 -2.63 2.71 -13.64
C ASN A 150 -1.37 2.12 -14.30
N TYR A 151 -0.73 1.17 -13.63
CA TYR A 151 0.24 0.23 -14.19
C TYR A 151 -0.34 -1.19 -14.14
N GLU A 152 0.14 -2.06 -15.03
CA GLU A 152 -0.51 -3.35 -15.30
C GLU A 152 0.34 -4.57 -14.92
N THR A 153 1.61 -4.39 -14.52
CA THR A 153 2.31 -5.49 -13.84
C THR A 153 1.57 -5.74 -12.53
N GLY A 154 1.03 -6.95 -12.36
CA GLY A 154 0.26 -7.28 -11.17
C GLY A 154 1.15 -7.45 -9.94
N GLU A 155 0.51 -7.48 -8.77
CA GLU A 155 1.18 -7.67 -7.46
C GLU A 155 1.35 -9.14 -7.07
N GLY A 156 0.71 -10.06 -7.80
CA GLY A 156 0.81 -11.50 -7.59
C GLY A 156 1.93 -12.16 -8.39
N ASP A 157 2.40 -13.34 -7.94
CA ASP A 157 3.39 -14.16 -8.65
C ASP A 157 4.70 -13.41 -9.02
N LEU A 158 5.10 -12.46 -8.19
CA LEU A 158 6.26 -11.62 -8.40
C LEU A 158 7.56 -12.31 -7.95
N VAL A 159 8.63 -12.05 -8.70
CA VAL A 159 10.02 -12.22 -8.24
C VAL A 159 10.64 -10.83 -8.20
N GLN A 160 10.97 -10.37 -7.00
CA GLN A 160 11.43 -9.01 -6.77
C GLN A 160 12.85 -8.97 -6.20
N TYR A 161 13.57 -7.91 -6.53
CA TYR A 161 14.92 -7.62 -6.07
C TYR A 161 15.10 -6.15 -5.73
N MET A 162 15.78 -5.88 -4.61
CA MET A 162 16.19 -4.54 -4.23
C MET A 162 17.66 -4.55 -3.83
N SER A 163 18.47 -3.69 -4.44
CA SER A 163 19.90 -3.60 -4.14
C SER A 163 20.16 -3.04 -2.74
N PRO A 164 21.37 -3.25 -2.15
CA PRO A 164 21.82 -2.40 -1.07
C PRO A 164 21.87 -0.92 -1.52
N SER A 165 21.90 0.01 -0.57
CA SER A 165 22.14 1.42 -0.89
C SER A 165 23.61 1.63 -1.29
N LEU A 166 23.83 2.06 -2.52
CA LEU A 166 25.13 2.34 -3.14
C LEU A 166 25.36 3.85 -3.18
N GLY A 167 25.74 4.42 -2.04
CA GLY A 167 25.96 5.88 -1.93
C GLY A 167 24.67 6.68 -2.06
N GLY A 168 23.56 6.16 -1.52
CA GLY A 168 22.23 6.75 -1.60
C GLY A 168 21.35 6.17 -2.71
N LEU A 169 21.93 5.49 -3.71
CA LEU A 169 21.18 4.86 -4.80
C LEU A 169 20.77 3.42 -4.44
N THR A 170 19.49 3.11 -4.60
CA THR A 170 18.90 1.78 -4.53
C THR A 170 18.25 1.48 -5.88
N VAL A 171 18.47 0.27 -6.41
CA VAL A 171 17.82 -0.20 -7.64
C VAL A 171 16.84 -1.31 -7.28
N GLY A 172 15.59 -1.14 -7.70
CA GLY A 172 14.53 -2.14 -7.62
C GLY A 172 14.29 -2.80 -8.98
N ALA A 173 13.96 -4.08 -8.99
CA ALA A 173 13.53 -4.81 -10.17
C ALA A 173 12.49 -5.87 -9.80
N ALA A 174 11.46 -6.03 -10.62
CA ALA A 174 10.47 -7.09 -10.46
C ALA A 174 10.14 -7.74 -11.81
N VAL A 175 9.71 -9.00 -11.76
CA VAL A 175 9.09 -9.70 -12.88
C VAL A 175 7.90 -10.51 -12.38
N GLU A 176 6.77 -10.38 -13.04
CA GLU A 176 5.61 -11.25 -12.83
C GLU A 176 5.79 -12.55 -13.60
N VAL A 177 5.48 -13.69 -12.97
CA VAL A 177 5.58 -15.00 -13.60
C VAL A 177 4.19 -15.54 -13.94
N SER A 178 3.58 -15.01 -15.00
CA SER A 178 2.26 -15.46 -15.47
C SER A 178 2.40 -16.75 -16.31
N GLY A 179 2.08 -17.89 -15.69
CA GLY A 179 2.27 -19.24 -16.25
C GLY A 179 1.23 -19.71 -17.27
N ASP A 180 1.41 -20.93 -17.79
CA ASP A 180 0.55 -21.57 -18.82
C ASP A 180 -0.91 -21.84 -18.36
N ALA A 181 -1.20 -21.73 -17.06
CA ALA A 181 -2.50 -22.12 -16.50
C ALA A 181 -3.60 -21.07 -16.72
N GLU A 182 -3.25 -19.82 -17.02
CA GLU A 182 -4.17 -18.68 -17.09
C GLU A 182 -4.20 -17.98 -18.46
N GLY A 183 -3.45 -18.47 -19.46
CA GLY A 183 -3.42 -17.85 -20.78
C GLY A 183 -2.11 -18.04 -21.54
N LYS A 184 -1.74 -17.06 -22.36
CA LYS A 184 -0.41 -16.99 -22.97
C LYS A 184 0.59 -16.62 -21.89
N LYS A 185 1.80 -17.18 -21.94
CA LYS A 185 2.90 -16.73 -21.07
C LYS A 185 3.17 -15.25 -21.28
N SER A 186 3.20 -14.50 -20.19
CA SER A 186 3.72 -13.14 -20.13
C SER A 186 4.69 -13.01 -18.96
N TYR A 187 5.57 -12.03 -19.07
CA TYR A 187 6.59 -11.74 -18.07
C TYR A 187 6.75 -10.21 -17.97
N PRO A 188 5.68 -9.48 -17.61
CA PRO A 188 5.79 -8.05 -17.40
C PRO A 188 6.82 -7.79 -16.30
N TRP A 189 7.54 -6.68 -16.43
CA TRP A 189 8.67 -6.38 -15.57
C TRP A 189 8.66 -4.91 -15.18
N GLN A 190 9.28 -4.66 -14.03
CA GLN A 190 9.44 -3.31 -13.49
C GLN A 190 10.91 -3.04 -13.16
N LEU A 191 11.31 -1.78 -13.30
CA LEU A 191 12.61 -1.29 -12.86
C LEU A 191 12.44 0.05 -12.18
N ALA A 192 13.07 0.23 -11.03
CA ALA A 192 13.12 1.52 -10.34
C ALA A 192 14.55 1.89 -9.93
N ALA A 193 14.83 3.18 -9.98
CA ALA A 193 16.03 3.79 -9.40
C ALA A 193 15.58 4.81 -8.36
N MET A 194 15.91 4.55 -7.10
CA MET A 194 15.57 5.39 -5.95
C MET A 194 16.84 5.96 -5.36
N TYR A 195 16.90 7.27 -5.17
CA TYR A 195 18.06 7.96 -4.62
C TYR A 195 17.66 8.77 -3.39
N GLN A 196 18.34 8.54 -2.28
CA GLN A 196 18.15 9.32 -1.05
C GLN A 196 19.49 9.84 -0.55
N MET A 197 19.57 11.15 -0.33
CA MET A 197 20.72 11.80 0.29
C MET A 197 20.28 13.08 1.02
N ASP A 198 20.64 13.17 2.30
CA ASP A 198 20.27 14.27 3.18
C ASP A 198 18.76 14.56 3.15
N ALA A 199 18.37 15.73 2.63
CA ALA A 199 16.99 16.17 2.55
C ALA A 199 16.30 15.78 1.24
N ILE A 200 17.00 15.19 0.27
CA ILE A 200 16.48 14.92 -1.07
C ILE A 200 16.19 13.44 -1.24
N GLU A 201 15.01 13.14 -1.77
CA GLU A 201 14.63 11.84 -2.31
C GLU A 201 14.21 12.00 -3.77
N LEU A 202 14.70 11.12 -4.63
CA LEU A 202 14.32 11.04 -6.04
C LEU A 202 13.97 9.58 -6.35
N ALA A 203 12.99 9.36 -7.21
CA ALA A 203 12.70 8.05 -7.74
C ALA A 203 12.29 8.14 -9.20
N PHE A 204 12.71 7.17 -9.99
CA PHE A 204 12.25 6.96 -11.36
C PHE A 204 11.90 5.49 -11.52
N ALA A 205 10.74 5.19 -12.09
CA ALA A 205 10.27 3.83 -12.30
C ALA A 205 9.74 3.63 -13.72
N VAL A 206 9.84 2.39 -14.19
CA VAL A 206 9.29 1.93 -15.46
C VAL A 206 8.52 0.64 -15.21
N ASP A 207 7.31 0.57 -15.74
CA ASP A 207 6.51 -0.65 -15.85
C ASP A 207 6.39 -1.02 -17.34
N SER A 208 6.57 -2.29 -17.68
CA SER A 208 6.50 -2.71 -19.08
C SER A 208 5.07 -2.90 -19.60
N ASN A 209 4.09 -3.10 -18.71
CA ASN A 209 2.70 -3.41 -19.03
C ASN A 209 2.56 -4.53 -20.08
N ASP A 210 3.52 -5.46 -20.15
CA ASP A 210 3.51 -6.57 -21.12
C ASP A 210 2.70 -7.79 -20.61
N GLY A 211 1.74 -7.55 -19.72
CA GLY A 211 0.86 -8.58 -19.17
C GLY A 211 -0.04 -9.19 -20.24
N SER A 212 -0.31 -10.48 -20.14
CA SER A 212 -1.24 -11.20 -21.05
C SER A 212 -2.68 -11.23 -20.55
N LYS A 213 -2.98 -10.42 -19.54
CA LYS A 213 -4.10 -10.67 -18.64
C LYS A 213 -5.30 -9.83 -19.06
N ASP A 214 -6.28 -10.47 -19.72
CA ASP A 214 -7.70 -10.05 -19.77
C ASP A 214 -8.24 -10.22 -18.34
N LEU A 215 -7.72 -9.42 -17.40
CA LEU A 215 -7.85 -9.71 -15.96
C LEU A 215 -9.17 -9.27 -15.36
N ASP A 216 -9.94 -8.47 -16.09
CA ASP A 216 -11.18 -7.94 -15.58
C ASP A 216 -12.34 -8.36 -16.51
N PRO A 217 -13.27 -9.20 -16.04
CA PRO A 217 -14.47 -9.57 -16.79
C PRO A 217 -15.41 -8.38 -17.07
N ASP A 218 -15.24 -7.24 -16.39
CA ASP A 218 -15.96 -6.00 -16.64
C ASP A 218 -15.31 -5.12 -17.74
N THR A 219 -14.06 -5.38 -18.14
CA THR A 219 -13.36 -4.70 -19.25
C THR A 219 -13.31 -5.52 -20.55
N ALA A 220 -14.28 -6.41 -20.76
CA ALA A 220 -14.47 -7.11 -22.02
C ALA A 220 -14.64 -6.12 -23.21
N GLY A 221 -13.56 -5.79 -23.91
CA GLY A 221 -13.54 -4.87 -25.04
C GLY A 221 -12.56 -3.69 -24.94
N VAL A 222 -11.83 -3.53 -23.83
CA VAL A 222 -10.75 -2.54 -23.72
C VAL A 222 -9.55 -3.00 -24.57
N GLN A 223 -9.00 -2.10 -25.37
CA GLN A 223 -7.79 -2.40 -26.15
C GLN A 223 -6.62 -2.56 -25.17
N PHE A 224 -5.98 -3.73 -25.17
CA PHE A 224 -4.69 -3.91 -24.52
C PHE A 224 -3.71 -2.87 -25.05
N ASN A 225 -3.30 -1.97 -24.17
CA ASN A 225 -2.17 -1.09 -24.39
C ASN A 225 -0.94 -1.80 -23.82
N ASN A 226 0.16 -1.92 -24.54
CA ASN A 226 1.40 -2.50 -24.00
C ASN A 226 2.56 -1.48 -24.04
N GLU A 227 2.21 -0.19 -24.10
CA GLU A 227 3.16 0.88 -23.91
C GLU A 227 3.61 0.89 -22.44
N ASN A 228 4.91 1.11 -22.24
CA ASN A 228 5.48 1.21 -20.90
C ASN A 228 4.91 2.42 -20.15
N SER A 229 4.73 2.27 -18.84
CA SER A 229 4.51 3.38 -17.92
C SER A 229 5.84 3.94 -17.44
N TYR A 230 5.89 5.25 -17.23
CA TYR A 230 7.06 5.94 -16.68
C TYR A 230 6.64 6.83 -15.53
N GLY A 231 7.28 6.68 -14.38
CA GLY A 231 7.03 7.49 -13.19
C GLY A 231 8.29 8.22 -12.73
N LEU A 232 8.11 9.43 -12.22
CA LEU A 232 9.14 10.26 -11.59
C LEU A 232 8.58 10.86 -10.31
N ARG A 233 9.29 10.72 -9.20
CA ARG A 233 8.98 11.37 -7.92
C ARG A 233 10.19 12.13 -7.40
N ALA A 234 9.96 13.30 -6.84
CA ALA A 234 10.96 14.06 -6.09
C ALA A 234 10.37 14.58 -4.78
N SER A 235 11.11 14.40 -3.69
CA SER A 235 10.74 14.91 -2.36
C SER A 235 11.88 15.67 -1.71
N TYR A 236 11.52 16.71 -0.95
CA TYR A 236 12.47 17.54 -0.20
C TYR A 236 12.00 17.80 1.23
N ASN A 237 12.86 17.44 2.19
CA ASN A 237 12.62 17.58 3.62
C ASN A 237 13.21 18.90 4.16
N LEU A 238 12.35 19.82 4.58
CA LEU A 238 12.67 21.10 5.20
C LEU A 238 12.25 21.11 6.68
N ASP A 239 13.08 20.55 7.56
CA ASP A 239 12.78 20.38 8.99
C ASP A 239 11.43 19.65 9.20
N ASN A 240 10.39 20.40 9.55
CA ASN A 240 9.05 19.88 9.83
C ASN A 240 8.13 19.87 8.59
N LEU A 241 8.58 20.37 7.44
CA LEU A 241 7.83 20.43 6.19
C LEU A 241 8.46 19.49 5.17
N ARG A 242 7.70 18.57 4.60
CA ARG A 242 8.08 17.77 3.45
C ARG A 242 7.27 18.18 2.23
N LEU A 243 7.95 18.38 1.10
CA LEU A 243 7.32 18.68 -0.18
C LEU A 243 7.61 17.55 -1.15
N THR A 244 6.60 17.09 -1.88
CA THR A 244 6.69 16.03 -2.88
C THR A 244 6.01 16.45 -4.16
N ALA A 245 6.59 16.07 -5.29
CA ALA A 245 5.95 16.11 -6.59
C ALA A 245 6.17 14.78 -7.32
N SER A 246 5.17 14.33 -8.06
CA SER A 246 5.21 13.18 -8.94
C SER A 246 4.69 13.52 -10.33
N TYR A 247 5.20 12.81 -11.34
CA TYR A 247 4.66 12.80 -12.68
C TYR A 247 4.74 11.37 -13.22
N GLU A 248 3.64 10.92 -13.79
CA GLU A 248 3.48 9.58 -14.32
C GLU A 248 2.81 9.67 -15.69
N THR A 249 3.26 8.85 -16.64
CA THR A 249 2.76 8.89 -18.01
C THR A 249 2.75 7.51 -18.64
N ARG A 250 1.70 7.24 -19.40
CA ARG A 250 1.63 6.13 -20.35
C ARG A 250 0.88 6.57 -21.58
N LYS A 251 1.56 6.43 -22.71
CA LYS A 251 1.02 6.77 -24.03
C LYS A 251 -0.29 6.05 -24.30
N ASP A 252 -1.25 6.74 -24.90
CA ASP A 252 -2.60 6.25 -25.20
C ASP A 252 -3.37 5.77 -23.92
N VAL A 253 -2.97 6.25 -22.73
CA VAL A 253 -3.67 6.03 -21.44
C VAL A 253 -3.90 7.35 -20.71
N ALA A 254 -2.87 7.91 -20.07
CA ALA A 254 -2.99 9.13 -19.28
C ALA A 254 -1.62 9.69 -18.87
N ASP A 255 -1.64 10.98 -18.54
CA ASP A 255 -0.62 11.67 -17.76
C ASP A 255 -1.19 12.06 -16.39
N VAL A 256 -0.45 11.81 -15.31
CA VAL A 256 -0.83 12.20 -13.94
C VAL A 256 0.25 13.06 -13.32
N VAL A 257 -0.13 14.20 -12.73
CA VAL A 257 0.74 15.06 -11.93
C VAL A 257 0.24 15.05 -10.50
N GLY A 258 1.14 14.81 -9.54
CA GLY A 258 0.86 14.91 -8.11
C GLY A 258 1.75 15.93 -7.43
N MET A 259 1.20 16.68 -6.48
CA MET A 259 1.95 17.56 -5.58
C MET A 259 1.42 17.41 -4.17
N MET A 260 2.31 17.38 -3.18
CA MET A 260 1.93 17.24 -1.78
C MET A 260 2.87 18.01 -0.85
N GLY A 261 2.29 18.62 0.18
CA GLY A 261 3.02 19.19 1.30
C GLY A 261 2.53 18.62 2.62
N ILE A 262 3.45 18.15 3.45
CA ILE A 262 3.17 17.57 4.78
C ILE A 262 3.90 18.39 5.83
N TYR A 263 3.17 18.94 6.81
CA TYR A 263 3.72 19.69 7.92
C TYR A 263 3.45 19.01 9.27
N THR A 264 4.52 18.66 9.98
CA THR A 264 4.44 17.97 11.28
C THR A 264 4.66 18.94 12.43
N MET A 265 3.76 18.91 13.43
CA MET A 265 3.80 19.78 14.59
C MET A 265 3.44 19.01 15.88
N GLY A 266 4.47 18.47 16.53
CA GLY A 266 4.30 17.65 17.73
C GLY A 266 3.56 16.37 17.41
N ALA A 267 2.43 16.14 18.07
CA ALA A 267 1.55 15.00 17.80
C ALA A 267 0.63 15.18 16.58
N ASN A 268 0.70 16.32 15.89
CA ASN A 268 -0.20 16.64 14.76
C ASN A 268 0.55 16.60 13.43
N GLN A 269 -0.15 16.21 12.38
CA GLN A 269 0.27 16.30 10.99
C GLN A 269 -0.82 17.04 10.20
N PHE A 270 -0.40 17.91 9.28
CA PHE A 270 -1.28 18.55 8.32
C PHE A 270 -0.75 18.28 6.92
N ALA A 271 -1.62 17.84 6.02
CA ALA A 271 -1.25 17.62 4.62
C ALA A 271 -2.18 18.38 3.69
N LEU A 272 -1.63 18.78 2.55
CA LEU A 272 -2.36 19.29 1.39
C LEU A 272 -1.76 18.63 0.16
N SER A 273 -2.58 17.97 -0.63
CA SER A 273 -2.19 17.46 -1.95
C SER A 273 -3.10 18.01 -3.05
N TYR A 274 -2.55 17.97 -4.26
CA TYR A 274 -3.24 18.22 -5.51
C TYR A 274 -2.82 17.17 -6.51
N GLN A 275 -3.77 16.59 -7.21
CA GLN A 275 -3.52 15.68 -8.33
C GLN A 275 -4.34 16.12 -9.54
N LEU A 276 -3.76 15.92 -10.73
CA LEU A 276 -4.39 16.16 -12.02
C LEU A 276 -4.13 14.93 -12.89
N ARG A 277 -5.16 14.41 -13.55
CA ARG A 277 -5.09 13.38 -14.56
C ARG A 277 -5.59 13.95 -15.88
N ASP A 278 -4.81 13.74 -16.93
CA ASP A 278 -5.11 14.12 -18.31
C ASP A 278 -5.15 12.84 -19.14
N GLU A 279 -6.34 12.44 -19.61
CA GLU A 279 -6.46 11.21 -20.40
C GLU A 279 -5.85 11.36 -21.79
N ASP A 280 -4.98 10.43 -22.18
CA ASP A 280 -4.46 10.35 -23.55
C ASP A 280 -5.42 9.49 -24.39
N SER A 281 -6.68 9.88 -24.38
CA SER A 281 -7.81 9.21 -25.02
C SER A 281 -8.44 10.09 -26.11
N ALA A 282 -9.43 9.56 -26.83
CA ALA A 282 -10.10 10.33 -27.89
C ALA A 282 -11.00 11.46 -27.33
N SER A 283 -11.47 11.34 -26.08
CA SER A 283 -12.19 12.41 -25.41
C SER A 283 -11.22 13.45 -24.85
N GLY A 284 -10.09 12.99 -24.30
CA GLY A 284 -9.07 13.87 -23.72
C GLY A 284 -9.58 14.58 -22.46
N ASP A 285 -10.39 13.86 -21.67
CA ASP A 285 -11.00 14.39 -20.46
C ASP A 285 -9.94 14.58 -19.36
N GLN A 286 -10.15 15.60 -18.52
CA GLN A 286 -9.25 15.95 -17.43
C GLN A 286 -9.99 15.93 -16.10
N ASN A 287 -9.35 15.38 -15.07
CA ASN A 287 -9.90 15.32 -13.72
C ASN A 287 -8.84 15.81 -12.72
N ASP A 288 -9.27 16.54 -11.71
CA ASP A 288 -8.39 17.05 -10.66
C ASP A 288 -9.00 16.93 -9.27
N THR A 289 -8.13 16.77 -8.27
CA THR A 289 -8.52 16.65 -6.86
C THR A 289 -7.58 17.44 -5.97
N VAL A 290 -8.17 18.19 -5.03
CA VAL A 290 -7.47 18.78 -3.88
C VAL A 290 -7.89 18.05 -2.61
N ILE A 291 -6.90 17.58 -1.85
CA ILE A 291 -7.12 16.86 -0.59
C ILE A 291 -6.43 17.59 0.55
N LEU A 292 -7.15 17.82 1.65
CA LEU A 292 -6.60 18.35 2.89
C LEU A 292 -6.73 17.31 4.00
N GLN A 293 -5.72 17.20 4.86
CA GLN A 293 -5.72 16.31 6.02
C GLN A 293 -5.29 17.06 7.27
N ALA A 294 -5.94 16.75 8.40
CA ALA A 294 -5.45 17.02 9.74
C ALA A 294 -5.48 15.74 10.57
N LEU A 295 -4.32 15.25 10.97
CA LEU A 295 -4.14 14.02 11.73
C LEU A 295 -3.55 14.31 13.11
N HIS A 296 -4.01 13.59 14.13
CA HIS A 296 -3.52 13.67 15.51
C HIS A 296 -3.17 12.29 16.06
N ASN A 297 -1.91 12.10 16.41
CA ASN A 297 -1.42 10.92 17.12
C ASN A 297 -1.89 10.96 18.57
N VAL A 298 -2.79 10.05 18.94
CA VAL A 298 -3.32 9.92 20.31
C VAL A 298 -2.34 9.12 21.18
N SER A 299 -1.69 8.12 20.60
CA SER A 299 -0.62 7.32 21.22
C SER A 299 0.26 6.67 20.15
N ASP A 300 1.29 5.95 20.60
CA ASP A 300 2.16 5.09 19.76
C ASP A 300 1.43 3.87 19.18
N HIS A 301 0.09 3.85 19.17
CA HIS A 301 -0.75 2.77 18.65
C HIS A 301 -2.04 3.28 18.02
N MET A 302 -2.28 4.60 18.04
CA MET A 302 -3.58 5.12 17.64
C MET A 302 -3.48 6.57 17.17
N TYR A 303 -4.14 6.86 16.07
CA TYR A 303 -4.35 8.22 15.58
C TYR A 303 -5.79 8.41 15.13
N VAL A 304 -6.17 9.69 15.03
CA VAL A 304 -7.44 10.13 14.46
C VAL A 304 -7.16 11.17 13.39
N TYR A 305 -8.01 11.24 12.38
CA TYR A 305 -7.83 12.17 11.27
C TYR A 305 -9.14 12.81 10.84
N PHE A 306 -9.02 13.97 10.20
CA PHE A 306 -10.03 14.55 9.33
C PHE A 306 -9.43 14.72 7.94
N GLU A 307 -10.21 14.40 6.92
CA GLU A 307 -9.87 14.64 5.52
C GLU A 307 -11.01 15.32 4.77
N GLY A 308 -10.65 16.17 3.83
CA GLY A 308 -11.58 16.86 2.95
C GLY A 308 -11.09 16.82 1.51
N TYR A 309 -11.96 16.40 0.60
CA TYR A 309 -11.69 16.23 -0.82
C TYR A 309 -12.60 17.14 -1.62
N LEU A 310 -12.04 17.78 -2.65
CA LEU A 310 -12.76 18.51 -3.67
C LEU A 310 -12.21 18.03 -5.01
N SER A 311 -13.07 17.38 -5.79
CA SER A 311 -12.71 16.78 -7.06
C SER A 311 -13.60 17.30 -8.19
N GLY A 312 -13.04 17.42 -9.38
CA GLY A 312 -13.74 17.87 -10.59
C GLY A 312 -13.27 17.12 -11.83
N SER A 313 -14.14 17.05 -12.84
CA SER A 313 -13.88 16.40 -14.12
C SER A 313 -14.50 17.16 -15.29
N ASP A 314 -13.89 17.06 -16.48
CA ASP A 314 -14.51 17.46 -17.75
C ASP A 314 -15.62 16.47 -18.20
N ALA A 315 -15.56 15.22 -17.74
CA ALA A 315 -16.55 14.19 -18.01
C ALA A 315 -17.79 14.37 -17.12
N ALA A 316 -18.96 14.54 -17.74
CA ALA A 316 -20.22 14.85 -17.05
C ALA A 316 -20.73 13.73 -16.13
N ASP A 317 -20.18 12.53 -16.24
CA ASP A 317 -20.60 11.32 -15.53
C ASP A 317 -19.45 10.61 -14.81
N GLU A 318 -18.35 11.31 -14.54
CA GLU A 318 -17.18 10.77 -13.84
C GLU A 318 -17.53 10.18 -12.47
N TYR A 319 -18.22 10.97 -11.63
CA TYR A 319 -18.54 10.57 -10.27
C TYR A 319 -19.95 10.01 -10.22
N THR A 320 -20.11 8.84 -9.62
CA THR A 320 -21.42 8.16 -9.53
C THR A 320 -21.87 7.98 -8.09
N LEU A 321 -23.16 8.18 -7.83
CA LEU A 321 -23.77 7.97 -6.52
C LEU A 321 -25.25 7.59 -6.68
N GLU A 322 -25.69 6.53 -5.99
CA GLU A 322 -27.09 6.03 -5.98
C GLU A 322 -27.74 5.88 -7.39
N GLY A 323 -26.95 5.55 -8.42
CA GLY A 323 -27.43 5.35 -9.80
C GLY A 323 -27.66 6.65 -10.60
N ALA A 324 -27.17 7.78 -10.09
CA ALA A 324 -26.98 9.03 -10.82
C ALA A 324 -25.48 9.36 -10.91
N SER A 325 -25.13 10.39 -11.69
CA SER A 325 -23.74 10.83 -11.88
C SER A 325 -23.61 12.34 -12.01
N GLY A 326 -22.36 12.82 -11.88
CA GLY A 326 -21.96 14.21 -12.05
C GLY A 326 -20.46 14.38 -12.29
N ASP A 327 -20.06 15.64 -12.51
CA ASP A 327 -18.69 16.09 -12.81
C ASP A 327 -17.95 16.68 -11.60
N GLU A 328 -18.62 16.90 -10.48
CA GLU A 328 -18.02 17.41 -9.24
C GLU A 328 -18.33 16.47 -8.06
N GLN A 329 -17.30 16.21 -7.24
CA GLN A 329 -17.42 15.45 -6.00
C GLN A 329 -16.79 16.18 -4.82
N SER A 330 -17.40 16.05 -3.65
CA SER A 330 -16.79 16.43 -2.38
C SER A 330 -16.92 15.32 -1.35
N ILE A 331 -15.85 15.08 -0.59
CA ILE A 331 -15.83 14.11 0.51
C ILE A 331 -15.38 14.84 1.78
N ALA A 332 -16.08 14.59 2.88
CA ALA A 332 -15.62 14.96 4.21
C ALA A 332 -15.58 13.70 5.09
N ALA A 333 -14.41 13.40 5.65
CA ALA A 333 -14.19 12.17 6.40
C ALA A 333 -13.57 12.45 7.76
N VAL A 334 -13.99 11.69 8.76
CA VAL A 334 -13.30 11.59 10.06
C VAL A 334 -13.07 10.13 10.35
N GLY A 335 -11.82 9.77 10.64
CA GLY A 335 -11.47 8.39 10.93
C GLY A 335 -10.58 8.21 12.14
N ALA A 336 -10.42 6.95 12.52
CA ALA A 336 -9.56 6.52 13.60
C ALA A 336 -8.93 5.18 13.25
N VAL A 337 -7.64 5.06 13.54
CA VAL A 337 -6.86 3.85 13.25
C VAL A 337 -6.16 3.41 14.52
N TYR A 338 -6.23 2.11 14.80
CA TYR A 338 -5.47 1.46 15.86
C TYR A 338 -4.55 0.40 15.27
N TYR A 339 -3.25 0.48 15.52
CA TYR A 339 -2.25 -0.48 15.04
C TYR A 339 -1.65 -1.28 16.19
N PHE A 340 -1.32 -2.55 15.93
CA PHE A 340 -0.73 -3.47 16.89
C PHE A 340 0.39 -4.30 16.28
#